data_AF-A0A8J6BUC6-F1
#
_entry.id   AF-A0A8J6BUC6-F1
#
_cell.length_a   1.000
_cell.length_b   1.000
_cell.length_c   1.000
_cell.angle_alpha   90.00
_cell.angle_beta   90.00
_cell.angle_gamma   90.00
#
_symmetry.space_group_name_H-M   'P 1'
#
loop_
_entity.id
_entity.type
_entity.pdbx_description
1 polymer ?
#
loop_
_entity_poly.entity_id
_entity_poly.type
_entity_poly.pdbx_seq_one_letter_code
_entity_poly.pdbx_strand_id
1 'polypeptide(L)'
;MGTRPAAAADHGARHVGAVLLALLSAAALLRAAESSCPRDNSLVKDINRMYQSNYGREGFSHITVAGALVHGMKEVELWLQTFGPGQRTPIHRHSCEEVFVVLKGKGTLLLGSSSMKYPGQPQEIPVFQNSTFSVPVNDPHQVGYGICN
;
A
#
# COMPACT_ATOMS: atom_id res chain seq x y z
N MET A 1 -0.86 -54.40 -62.18
CA MET A 1 -2.21 -53.80 -62.08
C MET A 1 -2.85 -54.29 -60.78
N GLY A 2 -3.02 -53.54 -59.70
CA GLY A 2 -2.59 -52.20 -59.31
C GLY A 2 -2.44 -52.21 -57.78
N THR A 3 -1.53 -51.39 -57.27
CA THR A 3 -1.31 -51.16 -55.84
C THR A 3 -2.46 -50.32 -55.26
N ARG A 4 -3.01 -50.72 -54.11
CA ARG A 4 -3.96 -49.88 -53.33
C ARG A 4 -3.21 -49.17 -52.20
N PRO A 5 -3.54 -47.90 -51.91
CA PRO A 5 -2.69 -47.00 -51.14
C PRO A 5 -2.80 -47.24 -49.63
N ALA A 6 -1.69 -46.97 -48.94
CA ALA A 6 -1.64 -46.85 -47.51
C ALA A 6 -2.56 -45.73 -47.03
N ALA A 7 -3.37 -46.02 -46.00
CA ALA A 7 -4.14 -45.01 -45.28
C ALA A 7 -3.18 -44.07 -44.53
N ALA A 8 -2.88 -42.93 -45.14
CA ALA A 8 -2.17 -41.82 -44.51
C ALA A 8 -3.20 -40.78 -44.06
N ALA A 9 -3.77 -40.99 -42.87
CA ALA A 9 -4.49 -39.98 -42.10
C ALA A 9 -4.62 -40.57 -40.69
N ASP A 10 -4.01 -40.03 -39.65
CA ASP A 10 -4.73 -39.11 -38.76
C ASP A 10 -3.81 -38.78 -37.56
N HIS A 11 -2.56 -38.36 -37.83
CA HIS A 11 -1.62 -38.00 -36.76
C HIS A 11 -1.44 -36.48 -36.61
N GLY A 12 -1.61 -35.71 -37.70
CA GLY A 12 -1.51 -34.25 -37.66
C GLY A 12 -2.68 -33.58 -36.91
N ALA A 13 -3.93 -33.99 -37.19
CA ALA A 13 -5.12 -33.36 -36.60
C ALA A 13 -5.24 -33.62 -35.08
N ARG A 14 -4.87 -34.82 -34.64
CA ARG A 14 -4.85 -35.20 -33.21
C ARG A 14 -3.81 -34.44 -32.40
N HIS A 15 -2.62 -34.21 -32.97
CA HIS A 15 -1.59 -33.41 -32.30
C HIS A 15 -1.94 -31.92 -32.24
N VAL A 16 -2.51 -31.36 -33.31
CA VAL A 16 -2.99 -29.97 -33.32
C VAL A 16 -4.13 -29.79 -32.31
N GLY A 17 -5.10 -30.71 -32.27
CA GLY A 17 -6.19 -30.69 -31.29
C GLY A 17 -5.71 -30.82 -29.85
N ALA A 18 -4.75 -31.71 -29.58
CA ALA A 18 -4.17 -31.89 -28.24
C ALA A 18 -3.36 -30.67 -27.78
N VAL A 19 -2.62 -30.03 -28.69
CA VAL A 19 -1.88 -28.78 -28.40
C VAL A 19 -2.83 -27.62 -28.14
N LEU A 20 -3.89 -27.47 -28.94
CA LEU A 20 -4.93 -26.46 -28.70
C LEU A 20 -5.66 -26.68 -27.37
N LEU A 21 -5.97 -27.93 -27.02
CA LEU A 21 -6.61 -28.26 -25.75
C LEU A 21 -5.67 -27.99 -24.56
N ALA A 22 -4.36 -28.26 -24.70
CA ALA A 22 -3.35 -27.97 -23.69
C ALA A 22 -3.15 -26.44 -23.50
N LEU A 23 -3.17 -25.67 -24.58
CA LEU A 23 -3.08 -24.20 -24.54
C LEU A 23 -4.33 -23.56 -23.92
N LEU A 24 -5.53 -24.06 -24.24
CA LEU A 24 -6.79 -23.61 -23.62
C LEU A 24 -6.83 -23.96 -22.12
N SER A 25 -6.29 -25.12 -21.73
CA SER A 25 -6.19 -25.53 -20.32
C SER A 25 -5.17 -24.68 -19.55
N ALA A 26 -4.04 -24.32 -20.18
CA ALA A 26 -3.05 -23.43 -19.58
C ALA A 26 -3.58 -22.01 -19.40
N ALA A 27 -4.40 -21.51 -20.34
CA ALA A 27 -5.07 -20.22 -20.21
C ALA A 27 -6.11 -20.21 -19.08
N ALA A 28 -6.80 -21.32 -18.82
CA ALA A 28 -7.74 -21.45 -17.69
C ALA A 28 -7.05 -21.52 -16.31
N LEU A 29 -5.78 -21.93 -16.26
CA LEU A 29 -4.95 -21.92 -15.05
C LEU A 29 -4.30 -20.55 -14.78
N LEU A 30 -4.21 -19.68 -15.80
CA LEU A 30 -3.84 -18.28 -15.65
C LEU A 30 -5.02 -17.48 -15.08
N ARG A 31 -5.48 -17.83 -13.88
CA ARG A 31 -6.17 -16.83 -13.06
C ARG A 31 -5.15 -15.75 -12.76
N ALA A 32 -5.23 -14.63 -13.49
CA ALA A 32 -4.61 -13.40 -13.03
C ALA A 32 -5.05 -13.23 -11.58
N ALA A 33 -4.10 -13.21 -10.65
CA ALA A 33 -4.40 -12.79 -9.29
C ALA A 33 -4.89 -11.36 -9.41
N GLU A 34 -6.21 -11.16 -9.40
CA GLU A 34 -6.78 -9.82 -9.29
C GLU A 34 -6.14 -9.19 -8.06
N SER A 35 -5.61 -7.97 -8.22
CA SER A 35 -5.02 -7.28 -7.08
C SER A 35 -6.08 -7.22 -6.00
N SER A 36 -5.79 -7.76 -4.81
CA SER A 36 -6.68 -7.64 -3.66
C SER A 36 -6.88 -6.19 -3.20
N CYS A 37 -6.24 -5.23 -3.88
CA CYS A 37 -6.38 -3.80 -3.66
C CYS A 37 -7.81 -3.36 -4.01
N PRO A 38 -8.65 -3.06 -3.00
CA PRO A 38 -9.98 -2.53 -3.25
C PRO A 38 -9.81 -1.18 -3.96
N ARG A 39 -10.59 -0.92 -5.01
CA ARG A 39 -10.69 0.41 -5.60
C ARG A 39 -12.11 0.92 -5.41
N ASP A 40 -12.26 2.16 -4.97
CA ASP A 40 -13.57 2.75 -4.69
C ASP A 40 -13.61 4.24 -5.08
N ASN A 41 -14.21 4.52 -6.23
CA ASN A 41 -14.37 5.88 -6.73
C ASN A 41 -15.73 6.49 -6.34
N SER A 42 -16.44 5.91 -5.36
CA SER A 42 -17.69 6.47 -4.85
C SER A 42 -17.47 7.88 -4.29
N LEU A 43 -18.46 8.77 -4.46
CA LEU A 43 -18.34 10.14 -3.96
C LEU A 43 -18.33 10.19 -2.43
N VAL A 44 -19.24 9.43 -1.80
CA VAL A 44 -19.38 9.37 -0.34
C VAL A 44 -19.00 7.97 0.13
N LYS A 45 -18.20 7.90 1.20
CA LYS A 45 -17.70 6.65 1.78
C LYS A 45 -17.82 6.67 3.29
N ASP A 46 -18.15 5.53 3.86
CA ASP A 46 -18.14 5.31 5.31
C ASP A 46 -16.75 4.80 5.73
N ILE A 47 -15.98 5.65 6.42
CA ILE A 47 -14.61 5.32 6.87
C ILE A 47 -14.60 4.07 7.75
N ASN A 48 -15.67 3.80 8.51
CA ASN A 48 -15.76 2.62 9.38
C ASN A 48 -15.84 1.29 8.60
N ARG A 49 -16.08 1.35 7.28
CA ARG A 49 -16.15 0.20 6.38
C ARG A 49 -14.94 0.07 5.46
N MET A 50 -14.01 1.02 5.51
CA MET A 50 -12.80 0.97 4.71
C MET A 50 -11.83 -0.09 5.23
N TYR A 51 -11.01 -0.65 4.34
CA TYR A 51 -10.01 -1.64 4.71
C TYR A 51 -9.00 -1.05 5.70
N GLN A 52 -8.81 -1.74 6.83
CA GLN A 52 -7.85 -1.40 7.86
C GLN A 52 -6.84 -2.54 8.00
N SER A 53 -5.55 -2.20 8.09
CA SER A 53 -4.48 -3.16 8.34
C SER A 53 -3.33 -2.53 9.11
N ASN A 54 -2.53 -3.38 9.75
CA ASN A 54 -1.27 -2.98 10.36
C ASN A 54 -0.08 -3.14 9.40
N TYR A 55 -0.28 -3.77 8.24
CA TYR A 55 0.75 -4.09 7.25
C TYR A 55 2.01 -4.73 7.84
N GLY A 56 1.85 -5.58 8.88
CA GLY A 56 2.95 -6.25 9.57
C GLY A 56 3.65 -5.42 10.64
N ARG A 57 3.17 -4.20 10.97
CA ARG A 57 3.75 -3.35 12.02
C ARG A 57 2.91 -3.43 13.29
N GLU A 58 3.46 -4.04 14.33
CA GLU A 58 2.75 -4.22 15.61
C GLU A 58 2.29 -2.88 16.20
N GLY A 59 1.08 -2.86 16.77
CA GLY A 59 0.48 -1.66 17.35
C GLY A 59 0.28 -0.51 16.36
N PHE A 60 0.33 -0.77 15.05
CA PHE A 60 -0.05 0.19 14.02
C PHE A 60 -1.41 -0.19 13.43
N SER A 61 -2.21 0.81 13.10
CA SER A 61 -3.44 0.64 12.31
C SER A 61 -3.49 1.74 11.28
N HIS A 62 -3.79 1.38 10.03
CA HIS A 62 -3.83 2.29 8.90
C HIS A 62 -5.08 2.09 8.05
N ILE A 63 -5.69 3.21 7.66
CA ILE A 63 -6.69 3.32 6.60
C ILE A 63 -6.23 4.43 5.64
N THR A 64 -6.15 4.14 4.34
CA THR A 64 -6.11 5.17 3.32
C THR A 64 -7.53 5.69 3.12
N VAL A 65 -7.83 6.91 3.54
CA VAL A 65 -9.20 7.48 3.51
C VAL A 65 -9.54 8.03 2.11
N ALA A 66 -8.59 8.72 1.49
CA ALA A 66 -8.66 9.20 0.12
C ALA A 66 -7.24 9.16 -0.44
N GLY A 67 -6.99 8.45 -1.54
CA GLY A 67 -5.62 8.18 -1.98
C GLY A 67 -5.54 7.87 -3.46
N ALA A 68 -4.33 7.92 -4.00
CA ALA A 68 -4.12 7.92 -5.44
C ALA A 68 -4.51 6.60 -6.09
N LEU A 69 -4.02 5.48 -5.54
CA LEU A 69 -4.22 4.15 -6.13
C LEU A 69 -5.63 3.59 -5.87
N VAL A 70 -6.17 3.85 -4.67
CA VAL A 70 -7.44 3.28 -4.19
C VAL A 70 -8.63 4.11 -4.67
N HIS A 71 -8.47 5.44 -4.79
CA HIS A 71 -9.57 6.38 -4.99
C HIS A 71 -9.35 7.40 -6.13
N GLY A 72 -8.21 7.34 -6.84
CA GLY A 72 -7.94 8.20 -7.99
C GLY A 72 -7.49 9.62 -7.68
N MET A 73 -7.11 9.92 -6.43
CA MET A 73 -6.56 11.22 -6.05
C MET A 73 -5.23 11.50 -6.76
N LYS A 74 -4.89 12.77 -7.01
CA LYS A 74 -3.66 13.12 -7.75
C LYS A 74 -2.73 14.10 -7.02
N GLU A 75 -3.29 14.89 -6.12
CA GLU A 75 -2.59 16.03 -5.52
C GLU A 75 -2.49 15.90 -4.00
N VAL A 76 -3.46 15.24 -3.37
CA VAL A 76 -3.49 15.00 -1.93
C VAL A 76 -3.88 13.55 -1.64
N GLU A 77 -3.29 13.00 -0.59
CA GLU A 77 -3.66 11.71 -0.02
C GLU A 77 -3.87 11.86 1.49
N LEU A 78 -4.90 11.20 2.02
CA LEU A 78 -5.34 11.30 3.40
C LEU A 78 -5.31 9.93 4.06
N TRP A 79 -4.67 9.85 5.21
CA TRP A 79 -4.58 8.64 6.03
C TRP A 79 -5.23 8.85 7.40
N LEU A 80 -5.86 7.79 7.90
CA LEU A 80 -6.21 7.66 9.31
C LEU A 80 -5.30 6.59 9.93
N GLN A 81 -4.55 6.99 10.94
CA GLN A 81 -3.56 6.12 11.58
C GLN A 81 -3.72 6.13 13.10
N THR A 82 -3.55 4.95 13.70
CA THR A 82 -3.48 4.80 15.16
C THR A 82 -2.18 4.09 15.54
N PHE A 83 -1.55 4.59 16.59
CA PHE A 83 -0.32 4.07 17.15
C PHE A 83 -0.61 3.56 18.56
N GLY A 84 -0.24 2.32 18.84
CA GLY A 84 -0.29 1.74 20.18
C GLY A 84 0.75 2.37 21.10
N PRO A 85 0.62 2.17 22.42
CA PRO A 85 1.57 2.72 23.39
C PRO A 85 3.02 2.38 23.08
N GLY A 86 3.90 3.39 23.04
CA GLY A 86 5.33 3.24 22.76
C GLY A 86 5.69 3.02 21.30
N GLN A 87 4.71 2.85 20.41
CA GLN A 87 4.97 2.61 18.99
C GLN A 87 5.38 3.90 18.26
N ARG A 88 6.24 3.74 17.27
CA ARG A 88 6.78 4.82 16.44
C ARG A 88 6.77 4.44 14.97
N THR A 89 6.75 5.43 14.08
CA THR A 89 7.13 5.24 12.68
C THR A 89 8.62 4.88 12.61
N PRO A 90 9.11 4.34 11.49
CA PRO A 90 10.54 4.46 11.16
C PRO A 90 10.98 5.93 11.16
N ILE A 91 12.29 6.16 11.29
CA ILE A 91 12.88 7.45 10.91
C ILE A 91 12.87 7.50 9.39
N HIS A 92 12.17 8.47 8.81
CA HIS A 92 11.94 8.53 7.36
C HIS A 92 11.82 9.96 6.87
N ARG A 93 11.74 10.12 5.54
CA ARG A 93 11.49 11.39 4.85
C ARG A 93 10.72 11.11 3.55
N HIS A 94 10.04 12.13 3.04
CA HIS A 94 9.40 12.11 1.73
C HIS A 94 9.49 13.50 1.08
N SER A 95 9.48 13.52 -0.25
CA SER A 95 9.55 14.76 -1.04
C SER A 95 8.16 15.35 -1.30
N CYS A 96 7.35 15.43 -0.24
CA CYS A 96 6.03 16.08 -0.23
C CYS A 96 5.81 16.74 1.13
N GLU A 97 4.87 17.68 1.19
CA GLU A 97 4.37 18.19 2.46
C GLU A 97 3.58 17.09 3.17
N GLU A 98 3.65 17.04 4.49
CA GLU A 98 2.82 16.16 5.31
C GLU A 98 2.29 16.94 6.52
N VAL A 99 0.99 16.84 6.76
CA VAL A 99 0.30 17.56 7.84
C VAL A 99 -0.42 16.55 8.73
N PHE A 100 -0.17 16.65 10.02
CA PHE A 100 -0.84 15.86 11.03
C PHE A 100 -1.88 16.68 11.78
N VAL A 101 -3.00 16.05 12.09
CA VAL A 101 -4.01 16.56 13.02
C VAL A 101 -4.23 15.49 14.07
N VAL A 102 -3.90 15.80 15.33
CA VAL A 102 -3.97 14.82 16.42
C VAL A 102 -5.40 14.72 16.94
N LEU A 103 -6.14 13.70 16.49
CA LEU A 103 -7.54 13.51 16.87
C LEU A 103 -7.71 13.02 18.31
N LYS A 104 -6.80 12.17 18.80
CA LYS A 104 -6.83 11.59 20.15
C LYS A 104 -5.42 11.31 20.66
N GLY A 105 -5.26 11.34 21.97
CA GLY A 105 -4.01 10.95 22.64
C GLY A 105 -2.94 12.03 22.60
N LYS A 106 -1.69 11.60 22.80
CA LYS A 106 -0.50 12.46 22.80
C LYS A 106 0.73 11.68 22.38
N GLY A 107 1.79 12.38 22.02
CA GLY A 107 3.02 11.77 21.56
C GLY A 107 4.16 12.77 21.41
N THR A 108 5.16 12.36 20.64
CA THR A 108 6.34 13.16 20.35
C THR A 108 6.64 13.09 18.86
N LEU A 109 6.83 14.24 18.24
CA LEU A 109 7.49 14.39 16.94
C LEU A 109 8.99 14.53 17.18
N LEU A 110 9.78 13.69 16.53
CA LEU A 110 11.23 13.82 16.45
C LEU A 110 11.57 14.39 15.06
N LEU A 111 12.12 15.60 15.02
CA LEU A 111 12.46 16.30 13.77
C LEU A 111 13.98 16.45 13.64
N GLY A 112 14.56 15.81 12.63
CA GLY A 112 15.97 15.94 12.28
C GLY A 112 16.18 17.01 11.20
N SER A 113 17.45 17.26 10.88
CA SER A 113 17.86 18.26 9.89
C SER A 113 18.01 17.67 8.49
N SER A 114 17.52 18.39 7.48
CA SER A 114 17.79 18.12 6.05
C SER A 114 19.01 18.90 5.49
N SER A 115 19.57 19.85 6.24
CA SER A 115 20.72 20.66 5.80
C SER A 115 22.07 20.00 6.07
N MET A 116 22.09 18.95 6.90
CA MET A 116 23.28 18.17 7.24
C MET A 116 23.38 16.89 6.40
N LYS A 117 24.58 16.29 6.35
CA LYS A 117 24.80 14.99 5.68
C LYS A 117 23.97 13.85 6.30
N TYR A 118 23.68 13.96 7.60
CA TYR A 118 22.86 13.01 8.37
C TYR A 118 21.85 13.79 9.21
N PRO A 119 20.71 13.18 9.62
CA PRO A 119 19.65 13.87 10.36
C PRO A 119 20.11 14.59 11.65
N GLY A 120 21.20 14.11 12.27
CA GLY A 120 21.68 14.62 13.56
C GLY A 120 20.79 14.20 14.72
N GLN A 121 21.02 14.83 15.88
CA GLN A 121 20.13 14.67 17.04
C GLN A 121 18.79 15.37 16.74
N PRO A 122 17.65 14.68 16.83
CA PRO A 122 16.37 15.30 16.54
C PRO A 122 15.95 16.29 17.63
N GLN A 123 15.19 17.31 17.22
CA GLN A 123 14.38 18.09 18.13
C GLN A 123 13.20 17.23 18.59
N GLU A 124 12.94 17.18 19.90
CA GLU A 124 11.78 16.52 20.46
C GLU A 124 10.66 17.53 20.70
N ILE A 125 9.51 17.31 20.06
CA ILE A 125 8.37 18.23 20.11
C ILE A 125 7.16 17.47 20.65
N PRO A 126 6.62 17.81 21.83
CA PRO A 126 5.43 17.17 22.34
C PRO A 126 4.21 17.55 21.47
N VAL A 127 3.39 16.54 21.16
CA VAL A 127 2.12 16.72 20.44
C VAL A 127 0.98 16.15 21.29
N PHE A 128 -0.17 16.79 21.25
CA PHE A 128 -1.31 16.45 22.09
C PHE A 128 -2.62 16.59 21.32
N GLN A 129 -3.70 16.03 21.86
CA GLN A 129 -5.02 16.11 21.23
C GLN A 129 -5.38 17.55 20.84
N ASN A 130 -5.95 17.71 19.64
CA ASN A 130 -6.31 18.99 19.04
C ASN A 130 -5.13 19.88 18.62
N SER A 131 -3.91 19.34 18.59
CA SER A 131 -2.77 19.99 17.93
C SER A 131 -2.69 19.62 16.45
N THR A 132 -2.04 20.49 15.68
CA THR A 132 -1.64 20.23 14.30
C THR A 132 -0.18 20.62 14.11
N PHE A 133 0.50 19.92 13.22
CA PHE A 133 1.87 20.25 12.81
C PHE A 133 2.07 19.84 11.35
N SER A 134 3.01 20.53 10.70
CA SER A 134 3.43 20.23 9.33
C SER A 134 4.90 19.84 9.36
N VAL A 135 5.22 18.74 8.67
CA VAL A 135 6.60 18.33 8.45
C VAL A 135 7.10 19.03 7.18
N PRO A 136 8.18 19.84 7.26
CA PRO A 136 8.76 20.45 6.07
C PRO A 136 9.18 19.40 5.04
N VAL A 137 9.07 19.74 3.76
CA VAL A 137 9.41 18.84 2.67
C VAL A 137 10.81 18.27 2.88
N ASN A 138 10.90 16.94 2.83
CA ASN A 138 12.14 16.17 2.88
C ASN A 138 12.90 16.19 4.22
N ASP A 139 12.34 16.79 5.28
CA ASP A 139 12.94 16.70 6.62
C ASP A 139 12.83 15.26 7.17
N PRO A 140 13.94 14.70 7.71
CA PRO A 140 13.91 13.39 8.35
C PRO A 140 13.16 13.48 9.68
N HIS A 141 12.15 12.64 9.87
CA HIS A 141 11.31 12.71 11.05
C HIS A 141 10.82 11.33 11.50
N GLN A 142 10.34 11.29 12.74
CA GLN A 142 9.67 10.13 13.33
C GLN A 142 8.52 10.60 14.23
N VAL A 143 7.37 9.96 14.10
CA VAL A 143 6.19 10.21 14.94
C VAL A 143 5.95 9.01 15.84
N GLY A 144 5.68 9.24 17.11
CA GLY A 144 5.41 8.17 18.07
C GLY A 144 4.36 8.52 19.11
N TYR A 145 3.63 7.51 19.56
CA TYR A 145 2.77 7.63 20.73
C TYR A 145 3.62 7.50 21.99
N GLY A 146 3.66 8.58 22.77
CA GLY A 146 4.42 8.64 24.00
C GLY A 146 3.75 7.80 25.09
N ILE A 147 4.50 6.89 25.70
CA ILE A 147 4.16 6.44 27.05
C ILE A 147 4.66 7.56 27.96
N CYS A 148 3.77 8.16 28.76
CA CYS A 148 4.24 9.10 29.77
C CYS A 148 5.19 8.34 30.69
N ASN A 149 6.37 8.89 30.93
CA ASN A 149 7.01 8.67 32.23
C ASN A 149 6.29 9.52 33.28
#